data_AF-A0A7V9DX28-F1
#
_entry.id   AF-A0A7V9DX28-F1
#
_cell.length_a   1.000
_cell.length_b   1.000
_cell.length_c   1.000
_cell.angle_alpha   90.00
_cell.angle_beta   90.00
_cell.angle_gamma   90.00
#
_symmetry.space_group_name_H-M   'P 1'
#
loop_
_entity.id
_entity.type
_entity.pdbx_description
1 polymer ?
#
loop_
_entity_poly.entity_id
_entity_poly.type
_entity_poly.pdbx_seq_one_letter_code
_entity_poly.pdbx_strand_id
1 'polypeptide(L)' 'MGELPSKLLQDALRLSADERAALAAALIETLDDGPDDADVEAAWAAEVERRVAEIDAGVVKPIPWPEARAAITRR' A
#
# COMPACT_ATOMS: atom_id res chain seq x y z
N MET A 1 15.74 16.95 -2.24
CA MET A 1 15.94 16.36 -0.90
C MET A 1 17.06 17.13 -0.20
N GLY A 2 16.97 17.33 1.12
CA GLY A 2 18.11 17.85 1.89
C GLY A 2 19.30 16.89 1.88
N GLU A 3 20.44 17.34 2.41
CA GLU A 3 21.68 16.55 2.46
C GLU A 3 21.52 15.25 3.24
N LEU A 4 20.89 15.31 4.42
CA LEU A 4 20.67 14.15 5.29
C LEU A 4 19.76 13.07 4.64
N PRO A 5 18.57 13.39 4.12
CA PRO A 5 17.75 12.41 3.39
C PRO A 5 18.47 11.74 2.22
N SER A 6 19.31 12.50 1.49
CA SER A 6 20.06 11.96 0.36
C SER A 6 21.12 10.95 0.81
N LYS A 7 21.80 11.23 1.93
CA LYS A 7 22.77 10.31 2.54
C LYS A 7 22.08 9.05 3.08
N LEU A 8 20.97 9.19 3.80
CA LEU A 8 20.20 8.05 4.33
C LEU A 8 19.69 7.14 3.20
N LEU A 9 19.22 7.73 2.09
CA LEU A 9 18.83 6.97 0.92
C LEU A 9 20.01 6.18 0.32
N GLN A 10 21.18 6.80 0.18
CA GLN A 10 22.38 6.11 -0.31
C GLN A 10 22.79 4.93 0.59
N ASP A 11 22.70 5.10 1.91
CA ASP A 11 23.01 4.05 2.87
C ASP A 11 21.96 2.92 2.82
N ALA A 12 20.67 3.26 2.78
CA ALA A 12 19.59 2.29 2.63
C ALA A 12 19.71 1.47 1.34
N LEU A 13 20.11 2.09 0.22
CA LEU A 13 20.29 1.39 -1.06
C LEU A 13 21.41 0.33 -1.04
N ARG A 14 22.31 0.35 -0.04
CA ARG A 14 23.35 -0.68 0.15
C ARG A 14 22.86 -1.92 0.89
N LEU A 15 21.70 -1.85 1.55
CA LEU A 15 21.08 -2.96 2.25
C LEU A 15 20.54 -4.00 1.26
N SER A 16 20.28 -5.22 1.74
CA SER A 16 19.55 -6.24 0.97
C SER A 16 18.11 -5.79 0.68
N ALA A 17 17.43 -6.47 -0.25
CA ALA A 17 16.05 -6.13 -0.59
C ALA A 17 15.10 -6.23 0.62
N ASP A 18 15.28 -7.26 1.46
CA ASP A 18 14.43 -7.51 2.63
C ASP A 18 14.67 -6.46 3.72
N GLU A 19 15.92 -6.09 3.98
CA GLU A 19 16.26 -5.03 4.94
C GLU A 19 15.73 -3.67 4.48
N ARG A 20 15.79 -3.36 3.18
CA ARG A 20 15.17 -2.14 2.64
C ARG A 20 13.66 -2.15 2.80
N ALA A 21 13.02 -3.29 2.57
CA ALA A 21 11.57 -3.42 2.74
C ALA A 21 11.17 -3.21 4.21
N ALA A 22 11.90 -3.80 5.15
CA ALA A 22 11.68 -3.61 6.58
C ALA A 22 11.88 -2.15 7.01
N LEU A 23 12.96 -1.50 6.56
CA LEU A 23 13.20 -0.08 6.85
C LEU A 23 12.12 0.82 6.26
N ALA A 24 11.69 0.56 5.03
CA ALA A 24 10.62 1.32 4.39
C ALA A 24 9.29 1.15 5.14
N ALA A 25 8.94 -0.07 5.58
CA ALA A 25 7.74 -0.33 6.36
C ALA A 25 7.76 0.45 7.68
N ALA A 26 8.85 0.37 8.45
CA ALA A 26 8.98 1.12 9.70
C ALA A 26 8.88 2.64 9.51
N LEU A 27 9.45 3.19 8.43
CA LEU A 27 9.31 4.62 8.11
C LEU A 27 7.88 4.99 7.71
N ILE A 28 7.19 4.14 6.94
CA ILE A 28 5.79 4.38 6.55
C ILE A 28 4.87 4.36 7.77
N GLU A 29 5.09 3.45 8.72
CA GLU A 29 4.33 3.42 9.99
C GLU A 29 4.43 4.74 10.75
N THR A 30 5.60 5.41 10.74
CA THR A 30 5.75 6.74 11.36
C THR A 30 5.07 7.88 10.60
N LEU A 31 4.53 7.64 9.41
CA LEU A 31 3.74 8.64 8.69
C LEU A 31 2.27 8.59 9.07
N ASP A 32 1.85 7.56 9.81
CA ASP A 32 0.48 7.32 10.26
C ASP A 32 0.19 8.07 11.58
N ASP A 33 0.76 9.28 11.73
CA ASP A 33 0.71 10.09 12.94
C ASP A 33 -0.57 10.97 13.05
N GLY A 34 -1.53 10.78 12.14
CA GLY A 34 -2.82 11.48 12.16
C GLY A 34 -3.86 10.69 12.96
N PRO A 35 -4.87 11.34 13.58
CA PRO A 35 -6.04 10.59 14.01
C PRO A 35 -6.63 9.90 12.79
N ASP A 36 -6.82 8.58 12.88
CA ASP A 36 -7.59 7.83 11.89
C ASP A 36 -8.90 8.59 11.64
N ASP A 37 -9.11 9.02 10.41
CA ASP A 37 -10.36 9.66 10.05
C ASP A 37 -11.42 8.56 10.04
N ALA A 38 -12.21 8.51 11.12
CA ALA A 38 -13.23 7.49 11.32
C ALA A 38 -14.22 7.41 10.14
N ASP A 39 -14.43 8.52 9.42
CA ASP A 39 -15.26 8.54 8.22
C ASP A 39 -14.55 7.86 7.03
N VAL A 40 -13.22 8.02 6.91
CA VAL A 40 -12.40 7.30 5.92
C VAL A 40 -12.41 5.81 6.20
N GLU A 41 -12.16 5.39 7.44
CA GLU A 41 -12.19 3.97 7.82
C GLU A 41 -13.57 3.33 7.59
N ALA A 42 -14.64 4.04 7.97
CA ALA A 42 -16.00 3.58 7.72
C ALA A 42 -16.32 3.46 6.21
N ALA A 43 -15.87 4.43 5.39
CA ALA A 43 -16.05 4.39 3.95
C ALA A 43 -15.27 3.23 3.30
N TRP A 44 -14.05 2.95 3.76
CA TRP A 44 -13.27 1.80 3.31
C TRP A 44 -13.92 0.47 3.69
N ALA A 45 -14.39 0.34 4.93
CA ALA A 45 -15.10 -0.86 5.38
C ALA A 45 -16.35 -1.13 4.53
N ALA A 46 -17.18 -0.10 4.30
CA ALA A 46 -18.37 -0.21 3.47
C ALA A 46 -18.05 -0.62 2.01
N GLU A 47 -16.97 -0.08 1.44
CA GLU A 47 -16.54 -0.44 0.07
C GLU A 47 -16.02 -1.88 0.00
N VAL A 48 -15.27 -2.35 0.99
CA VAL A 48 -14.81 -3.74 1.07
C VAL A 48 -16.00 -4.69 1.16
N GLU A 49 -16.95 -4.43 2.05
CA GLU A 49 -18.17 -5.22 2.20
C GLU A 49 -18.96 -5.29 0.89
N ARG A 50 -19.16 -4.15 0.22
CA ARG A 50 -19.84 -4.07 -1.07
C ARG A 50 -19.13 -4.92 -2.13
N ARG A 51 -17.81 -4.82 -2.25
CA ARG A 51 -17.04 -5.58 -3.26
C ARG A 51 -17.06 -7.08 -3.01
N VAL A 52 -16.98 -7.49 -1.74
CA VAL A 52 -17.10 -8.91 -1.38
C VAL A 52 -18.48 -9.43 -1.77
N ALA A 53 -19.55 -8.70 -1.44
CA ALA A 53 -20.91 -9.09 -1.81
C ALA A 53 -21.11 -9.19 -3.33
N GLU A 54 -20.53 -8.28 -4.11
CA GLU A 54 -20.57 -8.34 -5.58
C GLU A 54 -19.85 -9.55 -6.16
N ILE A 55 -18.73 -9.95 -5.55
CA ILE A 55 -17.99 -11.17 -5.94
C ILE A 55 -18.83 -12.40 -5.60
N ASP A 56 -19.36 -12.49 -4.38
CA ASP A 56 -20.14 -13.64 -3.91
C ASP A 56 -21.45 -13.81 -4.69
N ALA A 57 -22.09 -12.70 -5.06
CA ALA A 57 -23.28 -12.69 -5.90
C ALA A 57 -22.98 -12.91 -7.40
N GLY A 58 -21.71 -12.94 -7.81
CA GLY A 58 -21.29 -13.09 -9.20
C GLY A 58 -21.62 -11.87 -10.09
N VAL A 59 -21.88 -10.71 -9.48
CA VAL A 59 -22.14 -9.44 -10.18
C VAL A 59 -20.89 -8.99 -10.94
N VAL A 60 -19.71 -9.27 -10.37
CA VAL A 60 -18.41 -8.99 -10.98
C VAL A 60 -17.64 -10.28 -11.24
N LYS A 61 -16.85 -10.27 -12.32
CA LYS A 61 -15.90 -11.36 -12.61
C LYS A 61 -14.50 -10.94 -12.18
N PRO A 62 -13.91 -11.55 -11.14
CA PRO A 62 -12.55 -11.23 -10.73
C PRO A 62 -11.55 -11.63 -11.81
N ILE A 63 -10.43 -10.91 -11.86
CA ILE A 63 -9.27 -11.26 -12.68
C ILE A 63 -8.15 -11.82 -11.80
N PRO A 64 -7.28 -12.68 -12.33
CA PRO A 64 -6.09 -13.14 -11.61
C PRO A 64 -5.21 -11.98 -11.14
N TRP A 65 -4.63 -12.10 -9.95
CA TRP A 65 -3.72 -11.09 -9.39
C TRP A 65 -2.57 -10.68 -10.33
N PRO A 66 -1.92 -11.57 -11.08
CA PRO A 66 -0.89 -11.17 -12.04
C PRO A 66 -1.38 -10.17 -13.09
N GLU A 67 -2.63 -10.31 -13.56
CA GLU A 67 -3.24 -9.40 -14.53
C GLU A 67 -3.57 -8.04 -13.89
N ALA A 68 -4.17 -8.06 -12.69
CA ALA A 68 -4.45 -6.86 -11.92
C ALA A 68 -3.17 -6.07 -11.61
N ARG A 69 -2.13 -6.75 -11.12
CA ARG A 69 -0.82 -6.16 -10.82
C ARG A 69 -0.20 -5.54 -12.06
N ALA A 70 -0.22 -6.24 -13.20
CA ALA A 70 0.30 -5.70 -14.45
C ALA A 70 -0.44 -4.42 -14.89
N ALA A 71 -1.76 -4.33 -14.68
CA ALA A 71 -2.52 -3.12 -14.94
C ALA A 71 -2.16 -1.97 -13.99
N ILE A 72 -1.97 -2.24 -12.69
CA ILE A 72 -1.61 -1.24 -11.67
C ILE A 72 -0.21 -0.65 -11.92
N THR A 73 0.76 -1.49 -12.29
CA THR A 73 2.16 -1.09 -12.42
C THR A 73 2.53 -0.54 -13.79
N ARG A 74 1.61 -0.57 -14.77
CA ARG A 74 1.80 0.02 -16.09
C ARG A 74 1.58 1.54 -15.99
N ARG A 75 2.52 2.24 -15.34
CA ARG A 75 2.64 3.70 -15.34
C ARG A 75 3.75 4.15 -16.28
#